data_AF-A0AAC9V3W0-F1
#
_entry.id   AF-A0AAC9V3W0-F1
#
_cell.length_a   1.000
_cell.length_b   1.000
_cell.length_c   1.000
_cell.angle_alpha   90.00
_cell.angle_beta   90.00
_cell.angle_gamma   90.00
#
_symmetry.space_group_name_H-M   'P 1'
#
loop_
_entity.id
_entity.type
_entity.pdbx_description
1 polymer ?
#
loop_
_entity_poly.entity_id
_entity_poly.type
_entity_poly.pdbx_seq_one_letter_code
_entity_poly.pdbx_strand_id
1 'polypeptide(L)'
;MIVSDTSVRTSYIGSFQLISVGLATVVHFGDTASINARSTGLAVQRQLDNRAGGEVDYAGYSLFQKPFNIVEEESPDAADVVTRTVNHSPSISVGTINIIASSGASVIVAGNAMDALMESRLKHFRQYAYSLGSSTVPDPALSEAIQTAKSENDGEGGSSPGGDSAASAHSEPISTTRDR
;
A
#
# COMPACT_ATOMS: atom_id res chain seq x y z
N MET A 1 32.91 -15.94 2.28
CA MET A 1 33.12 -15.05 3.46
C MET A 1 33.05 -13.57 3.05
N ILE A 2 32.08 -12.78 3.53
CA ILE A 2 32.16 -11.31 3.43
C ILE A 2 33.03 -10.80 4.58
N VAL A 3 34.26 -10.43 4.29
CA VAL A 3 35.12 -9.76 5.27
C VAL A 3 34.70 -8.29 5.27
N SER A 4 33.99 -7.83 6.30
CA SER A 4 33.66 -6.42 6.48
C SER A 4 34.73 -5.72 7.31
N ASP A 5 35.08 -4.50 6.88
CA ASP A 5 35.89 -3.58 7.68
C ASP A 5 35.14 -3.20 8.98
N THR A 6 35.78 -3.30 10.14
CA THR A 6 35.22 -2.98 11.48
C THR A 6 35.06 -1.48 11.73
N SER A 7 35.35 -0.65 10.73
CA SER A 7 35.07 0.79 10.76
C SER A 7 33.57 1.06 10.98
N VAL A 8 33.25 1.73 12.09
CA VAL A 8 31.88 2.10 12.46
C VAL A 8 31.30 3.04 11.43
N ARG A 9 30.36 2.54 10.62
CA ARG A 9 29.64 3.35 9.62
C ARG A 9 28.53 4.15 10.30
N THR A 10 28.53 5.47 10.11
CA THR A 10 27.52 6.38 10.67
C THR A 10 26.74 7.04 9.54
N SER A 11 25.42 7.06 9.67
CA SER A 11 24.53 7.77 8.75
C SER A 11 24.11 9.11 9.35
N TYR A 12 24.49 10.21 8.71
CA TYR A 12 24.11 11.57 9.06
C TYR A 12 22.94 12.00 8.19
N ILE A 13 21.75 12.14 8.76
CA ILE A 13 20.55 12.59 8.05
C ILE A 13 20.25 14.01 8.51
N GLY A 14 20.27 14.97 7.59
CA GLY A 14 20.00 16.38 7.90
C GLY A 14 18.54 16.64 8.24
N SER A 15 17.61 16.10 7.45
CA SER A 15 16.16 16.20 7.68
C SER A 15 15.43 14.95 7.19
N PHE A 16 14.40 14.54 7.93
CA PHE A 16 13.51 13.44 7.58
C PHE A 16 12.05 13.90 7.72
N GLN A 17 11.32 13.95 6.62
CA GLN A 17 9.91 14.27 6.57
C GLN A 17 9.13 13.08 6.03
N LEU A 18 8.16 12.62 6.82
CA LEU A 18 7.23 11.56 6.45
C LEU A 18 5.81 12.03 6.76
N ILE A 19 4.99 12.21 5.73
CA ILE A 19 3.67 12.83 5.89
C ILE A 19 2.63 11.80 6.37
N SER A 20 2.66 10.57 5.85
CA SER A 20 1.69 9.54 6.22
C SER A 20 2.32 8.16 6.34
N VAL A 21 1.92 7.44 7.40
CA VAL A 21 2.31 6.05 7.65
C VAL A 21 1.04 5.21 7.75
N GLY A 22 0.91 4.27 6.84
CA GLY A 22 -0.23 3.36 6.73
C GLY A 22 0.13 1.93 7.11
N LEU A 23 -0.76 1.02 6.73
CA LEU A 23 -0.83 -0.38 7.16
C LEU A 23 0.54 -1.08 7.30
N ALA A 24 0.82 -1.57 8.51
CA ALA A 24 1.96 -2.42 8.87
C ALA A 24 3.35 -1.85 8.53
N THR A 25 3.49 -0.54 8.37
CA THR A 25 4.76 0.10 8.02
C THR A 25 5.69 0.24 9.23
N VAL A 26 6.99 0.07 9.02
CA VAL A 26 8.03 0.30 10.03
C VAL A 26 8.98 1.40 9.56
N VAL A 27 9.26 2.37 10.42
CA VAL A 27 10.31 3.37 10.22
C VAL A 27 11.33 3.17 11.34
N HIS A 28 12.57 2.85 10.97
CA HIS A 28 13.63 2.47 11.90
C HIS A 28 14.86 3.34 11.70
N PHE A 29 15.36 3.93 12.78
CA PHE A 29 16.63 4.64 12.82
C PHE A 29 17.58 3.88 13.73
N GLY A 30 18.74 3.50 13.20
CA GLY A 30 19.70 2.63 13.88
C GLY A 30 19.86 1.29 13.17
N ASP A 31 20.59 0.41 13.86
CA ASP A 31 20.97 -0.89 13.32
C ASP A 31 20.03 -1.99 13.83
N THR A 32 19.62 -2.85 12.92
CA THR A 32 18.83 -4.04 13.19
C THR A 32 19.50 -5.28 12.61
N ALA A 33 19.37 -6.40 13.33
CA ALA A 33 19.89 -7.68 12.87
C ALA A 33 19.03 -8.24 11.73
N SER A 34 17.69 -8.20 11.87
CA SER A 34 16.80 -8.76 10.88
C SER A 34 15.52 -7.97 10.69
N ILE A 35 14.98 -8.02 9.48
CA ILE A 35 13.70 -7.44 9.09
C ILE A 35 12.92 -8.53 8.35
N ASN A 36 11.71 -8.80 8.81
CA ASN A 36 10.77 -9.66 8.12
C ASN A 36 9.48 -8.88 7.86
N ALA A 37 9.26 -8.48 6.61
CA ALA A 37 8.09 -7.71 6.23
C ALA A 37 7.24 -8.51 5.25
N ARG A 38 5.95 -8.66 5.56
CA ARG A 38 5.02 -9.43 4.73
C ARG A 38 3.73 -8.66 4.48
N SER A 39 3.37 -8.52 3.21
CA SER A 39 2.10 -7.94 2.78
C SER A 39 1.35 -8.88 1.86
N THR A 40 0.09 -9.15 2.15
CA THR A 40 -0.80 -9.97 1.32
C THR A 40 -2.11 -9.23 1.11
N GLY A 41 -2.57 -9.15 -0.14
CA GLY A 41 -3.79 -8.42 -0.47
C GLY A 41 -4.57 -9.01 -1.63
N LEU A 42 -5.89 -9.02 -1.48
CA LEU A 42 -6.85 -9.27 -2.55
C LEU A 42 -7.52 -7.96 -2.93
N ALA A 43 -7.36 -7.55 -4.19
CA ALA A 43 -8.09 -6.42 -4.76
C ALA A 43 -9.19 -6.98 -5.66
N VAL A 44 -10.43 -6.98 -5.16
CA VAL A 44 -11.58 -7.54 -5.88
C VAL A 44 -12.45 -6.42 -6.40
N GLN A 45 -12.64 -6.36 -7.71
CA GLN A 45 -13.60 -5.48 -8.35
C GLN A 45 -14.87 -6.26 -8.65
N ARG A 46 -15.96 -6.00 -7.93
CA ARG A 46 -17.22 -6.73 -8.08
C ARG A 46 -18.20 -5.98 -8.99
N GLN A 47 -18.90 -6.73 -9.85
CA GLN A 47 -20.07 -6.24 -10.57
C GLN A 47 -21.33 -6.24 -9.68
N LEU A 48 -21.41 -7.20 -8.74
CA LEU A 48 -22.44 -7.30 -7.71
C LEU A 48 -22.01 -6.54 -6.46
N ASP A 49 -22.98 -6.12 -5.65
CA ASP A 49 -22.70 -5.48 -4.36
C ASP A 49 -21.92 -6.44 -3.44
N ASN A 50 -21.01 -5.87 -2.63
CA ASN A 50 -20.18 -6.59 -1.67
C ASN A 50 -21.02 -7.36 -0.64
N ARG A 51 -22.26 -6.92 -0.35
CA ARG A 51 -23.18 -7.60 0.57
C ARG A 51 -23.72 -8.92 -0.01
N ALA A 52 -23.84 -9.01 -1.33
CA ALA A 52 -24.37 -10.19 -2.04
C ALA A 52 -23.27 -11.13 -2.54
N GLY A 53 -22.06 -10.62 -2.79
CA GLY A 53 -20.97 -11.36 -3.45
C GLY A 53 -20.08 -12.25 -2.56
N GLY A 54 -20.30 -12.26 -1.24
CA GLY A 54 -19.49 -13.03 -0.28
C GLY A 54 -18.02 -12.58 -0.15
N GLU A 55 -17.32 -13.10 0.86
CA GLU A 55 -15.88 -12.86 1.04
C GLU A 55 -15.06 -13.76 0.11
N VAL A 56 -13.94 -13.24 -0.40
CA VAL A 56 -13.01 -14.01 -1.23
C VAL A 56 -11.93 -14.59 -0.34
N ASP A 57 -11.75 -15.90 -0.42
CA ASP A 57 -10.72 -16.60 0.34
C ASP A 57 -9.36 -16.56 -0.37
N TYR A 58 -8.32 -16.31 0.42
CA TYR A 58 -6.93 -16.40 -0.02
C TYR A 58 -6.52 -17.84 -0.36
N ALA A 59 -7.12 -18.85 0.29
CA ALA A 59 -6.76 -20.26 0.06
C ALA A 59 -7.13 -20.75 -1.35
N GLY A 60 -8.04 -20.04 -2.04
CA GLY A 60 -8.41 -20.33 -3.42
C GLY A 60 -7.32 -19.98 -4.45
N TYR A 61 -6.26 -19.27 -4.07
CA TYR A 61 -5.20 -18.86 -5.00
C TYR A 61 -3.84 -19.42 -4.59
N SER A 62 -3.25 -20.22 -5.48
CA SER A 62 -1.90 -20.77 -5.33
C SER A 62 -0.83 -19.69 -5.12
N LEU A 63 -1.08 -18.45 -5.55
CA LEU A 63 -0.21 -17.31 -5.30
C LEU A 63 0.03 -17.10 -3.80
N PHE A 64 -0.95 -17.25 -2.91
CA PHE A 64 -0.74 -16.99 -1.48
C PHE A 64 -0.15 -18.18 -0.72
N GLN A 65 -0.19 -19.37 -1.32
CA GLN A 65 0.34 -20.61 -0.74
C GLN A 65 1.73 -20.98 -1.26
N LYS A 66 2.13 -20.44 -2.42
CA LYS A 66 3.45 -20.73 -2.99
C LYS A 66 4.54 -20.27 -2.01
N PRO A 67 5.54 -21.10 -1.68
CA PRO A 67 6.63 -20.69 -0.80
C PRO A 67 7.36 -19.47 -1.34
N PHE A 68 8.00 -18.72 -0.45
CA PHE A 68 8.88 -17.62 -0.87
C PHE A 68 10.13 -18.23 -1.51
N ASN A 69 10.42 -17.82 -2.75
CA ASN A 69 11.60 -18.29 -3.46
C ASN A 69 12.82 -17.55 -2.91
N ILE A 70 13.45 -18.12 -1.89
CA ILE A 70 14.77 -17.65 -1.42
C ILE A 70 15.78 -18.15 -2.45
N VAL A 71 16.62 -17.25 -2.96
CA VAL A 71 17.82 -17.69 -3.68
C VAL A 71 18.68 -18.39 -2.64
N GLU A 72 18.90 -19.68 -2.79
CA GLU A 72 19.80 -20.43 -1.89
C GLU A 72 21.18 -19.79 -2.00
N GLU A 73 21.56 -19.00 -1.00
CA GLU A 73 22.93 -18.53 -0.89
C GLU A 73 23.80 -19.74 -0.56
N GLU A 74 24.84 -19.97 -1.37
CA GLU A 74 25.82 -20.99 -1.05
C GLU A 74 26.41 -20.71 0.33
N SER A 75 26.59 -21.77 1.12
CA SER A 75 27.26 -21.66 2.41
C SER A 75 28.54 -20.83 2.26
N PRO A 76 28.88 -19.95 3.22
CA PRO A 76 30.11 -19.16 3.18
C PRO A 76 31.39 -19.97 2.95
N ASP A 77 31.34 -21.27 3.28
CA ASP A 77 32.41 -22.27 3.13
C ASP A 77 32.40 -23.00 1.78
N ALA A 78 31.27 -22.97 1.07
CA ALA A 78 31.07 -23.58 -0.26
C ALA A 78 31.23 -22.57 -1.41
N ALA A 79 31.20 -21.26 -1.12
CA ALA A 79 31.29 -20.22 -2.13
C ALA A 79 32.69 -20.16 -2.77
N ASP A 80 32.74 -20.32 -4.10
CA ASP A 80 33.98 -20.23 -4.90
C ASP A 80 34.59 -18.80 -4.92
N VAL A 81 33.84 -17.78 -4.48
CA VAL A 81 34.25 -16.37 -4.51
C VAL A 81 34.15 -15.75 -3.12
N VAL A 82 35.26 -15.16 -2.66
CA VAL A 82 35.33 -14.38 -1.42
C VAL A 82 35.22 -12.90 -1.74
N THR A 83 34.15 -12.26 -1.26
CA THR A 83 33.94 -10.81 -1.39
C THR A 83 34.43 -10.10 -0.13
N ARG A 84 35.18 -9.00 -0.27
CA ARG A 84 35.58 -8.16 0.87
C ARG A 84 35.05 -6.76 0.65
N THR A 85 34.29 -6.24 1.62
CA THR A 85 33.70 -4.90 1.55
C THR A 85 34.43 -3.97 2.50
N VAL A 86 34.99 -2.88 1.98
CA VAL A 86 35.71 -1.86 2.76
C VAL A 86 35.01 -0.51 2.60
N ASN A 87 34.72 0.14 3.72
CA ASN A 87 34.09 1.46 3.75
C ASN A 87 35.16 2.55 3.84
N HIS A 88 35.71 2.96 2.69
CA HIS A 88 36.76 4.00 2.66
C HIS A 88 36.36 5.32 3.34
N SER A 89 35.07 5.66 3.29
CA SER A 89 34.47 6.75 4.07
C SER A 89 33.30 6.18 4.87
N PRO A 90 33.43 6.00 6.20
CA PRO A 90 32.36 5.45 7.03
C PRO A 90 31.26 6.48 7.34
N SER A 91 31.25 7.64 6.68
CA SER A 91 30.21 8.65 6.81
C SER A 91 29.29 8.62 5.60
N ILE A 92 28.04 8.23 5.81
CA ILE A 92 26.95 8.39 4.83
C ILE A 92 26.23 9.68 5.19
N SER A 93 26.40 10.73 4.39
CA SER A 93 25.73 12.02 4.62
C SER A 93 24.55 12.18 3.67
N VAL A 94 23.35 12.29 4.23
CA VAL A 94 22.07 12.46 3.51
C VAL A 94 21.48 13.81 3.90
N GLY A 95 21.17 14.65 2.91
CA GLY A 95 20.62 15.99 3.15
C GLY A 95 19.20 15.95 3.71
N THR A 96 18.22 15.58 2.87
CA THR A 96 16.82 15.53 3.28
C THR A 96 16.11 14.35 2.65
N ILE A 97 15.35 13.62 3.46
CA ILE A 97 14.49 12.51 3.05
C ILE A 97 13.05 13.00 3.15
N ASN A 98 12.35 13.08 2.02
CA ASN A 98 10.95 13.50 1.96
C ASN A 98 10.09 12.35 1.42
N ILE A 99 9.19 11.82 2.24
CA ILE A 99 8.29 10.71 1.92
C ILE A 99 6.85 11.18 2.15
N ILE A 100 6.02 11.10 1.10
CA ILE A 100 4.62 11.51 1.18
C ILE A 100 3.80 10.47 1.94
N ALA A 101 3.93 9.20 1.59
CA ALA A 101 3.23 8.14 2.29
C ALA A 101 4.00 6.83 2.19
N SER A 102 3.91 6.02 3.23
CA SER A 102 4.45 4.66 3.27
C SER A 102 3.37 3.73 3.83
N SER A 103 3.06 2.63 3.13
CA SER A 103 2.00 1.70 3.53
C SER A 103 2.23 0.31 2.95
N GLY A 104 1.67 -0.72 3.60
CA GLY A 104 1.62 -2.09 3.06
C GLY A 104 2.83 -2.93 3.45
N ALA A 105 3.15 -3.01 4.75
CA ALA A 105 4.35 -3.68 5.25
C ALA A 105 5.66 -3.11 4.66
N SER A 106 5.67 -1.81 4.35
CA SER A 106 6.88 -1.10 3.93
C SER A 106 7.82 -0.89 5.12
N VAL A 107 9.13 -0.94 4.88
CA VAL A 107 10.14 -0.69 5.93
C VAL A 107 11.12 0.37 5.45
N ILE A 108 11.26 1.44 6.23
CA ILE A 108 12.22 2.53 6.00
C ILE A 108 13.29 2.40 7.07
N VAL A 109 14.55 2.18 6.68
CA VAL A 109 15.67 2.01 7.60
C VAL A 109 16.75 3.04 7.33
N ALA A 110 17.15 3.74 8.39
CA ALA A 110 18.30 4.62 8.42
C ALA A 110 19.35 4.03 9.35
N GLY A 111 20.23 3.19 8.81
CA GLY A 111 21.24 2.45 9.55
C GLY A 111 21.64 1.17 8.82
N ASN A 112 21.87 0.10 9.56
CA ASN A 112 22.13 -1.23 9.02
C ASN A 112 20.95 -2.17 9.23
N ALA A 113 20.63 -2.98 8.22
CA ALA A 113 19.73 -4.11 8.35
C ALA A 113 20.49 -5.32 7.78
N MET A 114 21.05 -6.16 8.66
CA MET A 114 21.92 -7.25 8.19
C MET A 114 21.16 -8.19 7.26
N ASP A 115 20.02 -8.69 7.73
CA ASP A 115 19.13 -9.55 6.95
C ASP A 115 17.78 -8.87 6.74
N ALA A 116 17.35 -8.72 5.50
CA ALA A 116 16.02 -8.18 5.18
C ALA A 116 15.27 -9.12 4.25
N LEU A 117 14.23 -9.77 4.78
CA LEU A 117 13.29 -10.58 4.02
C LEU A 117 11.97 -9.82 3.87
N MET A 118 11.64 -9.48 2.63
CA MET A 118 10.44 -8.71 2.32
C MET A 118 9.62 -9.43 1.26
N GLU A 119 8.35 -9.71 1.57
CA GLU A 119 7.42 -10.41 0.69
C GLU A 119 6.15 -9.59 0.50
N SER A 120 5.77 -9.35 -0.75
CA SER A 120 4.48 -8.74 -1.10
C SER A 120 3.76 -9.58 -2.13
N ARG A 121 2.53 -10.00 -1.81
CA ARG A 121 1.67 -10.78 -2.70
C ARG A 121 0.35 -10.06 -2.87
N LEU A 122 0.07 -9.61 -4.09
CA LEU A 122 -1.18 -8.94 -4.42
C LEU A 122 -1.84 -9.61 -5.62
N LYS A 123 -3.13 -9.94 -5.49
CA LYS A 123 -3.93 -10.42 -6.61
C LYS A 123 -5.09 -9.46 -6.84
N HIS A 124 -5.13 -8.87 -8.03
CA HIS A 124 -6.23 -8.05 -8.49
C HIS A 124 -7.04 -8.81 -9.56
N PHE A 125 -8.35 -8.89 -9.41
CA PHE A 125 -9.25 -9.47 -10.41
C PHE A 125 -10.65 -8.87 -10.36
N ARG A 126 -11.39 -9.06 -11.46
CA ARG A 126 -12.79 -8.66 -11.60
C ARG A 126 -13.72 -9.87 -11.41
N GLN A 127 -14.73 -9.71 -10.58
CA GLN A 127 -15.83 -10.67 -10.42
C GLN A 127 -17.03 -10.17 -11.20
N TYR A 128 -17.35 -10.88 -12.28
CA TYR A 128 -18.56 -10.68 -13.06
C TYR A 128 -19.68 -11.54 -12.51
N ALA A 129 -20.92 -11.09 -12.65
CA ALA A 129 -22.09 -11.80 -12.14
C ALA A 129 -22.35 -13.14 -12.85
N TYR A 130 -21.80 -13.29 -14.06
CA TYR A 130 -21.92 -14.49 -14.88
C TYR A 130 -20.60 -15.28 -14.85
N SER A 131 -20.66 -16.49 -14.31
CA SER A 131 -19.62 -17.49 -14.49
C SER A 131 -19.60 -17.94 -15.95
N LEU A 132 -18.43 -17.90 -16.60
CA LEU A 132 -18.25 -18.40 -17.97
C LEU A 132 -18.47 -19.94 -18.12
N GLY A 133 -18.95 -20.64 -17.08
CA GLY A 133 -19.15 -22.08 -17.07
C GLY A 133 -20.54 -22.57 -16.65
N SER A 134 -21.52 -21.70 -16.37
CA SER A 134 -22.87 -22.13 -16.00
C SER A 134 -23.89 -21.52 -16.95
N SER A 135 -24.35 -22.30 -17.94
CA SER A 135 -25.53 -22.04 -18.79
C SER A 135 -25.57 -20.67 -19.49
N THR A 136 -25.73 -20.65 -20.82
CA THR A 136 -26.04 -19.42 -21.58
C THR A 136 -27.40 -18.80 -21.22
N VAL A 137 -28.15 -19.43 -20.32
CA VAL A 137 -29.37 -18.86 -19.74
C VAL A 137 -28.94 -18.06 -18.51
N PRO A 138 -28.98 -16.72 -18.56
CA PRO A 138 -28.81 -15.91 -17.36
C PRO A 138 -29.88 -16.34 -16.36
N ASP A 139 -29.47 -16.65 -15.12
CA ASP A 139 -30.43 -16.87 -14.05
C ASP A 139 -31.24 -15.58 -13.90
N PRO A 140 -32.55 -15.58 -14.21
CA PRO A 140 -33.37 -14.38 -14.24
C PRO A 140 -33.40 -13.72 -12.86
N ALA A 141 -33.31 -14.51 -11.77
CA ALA A 141 -33.34 -13.98 -10.41
C ALA A 141 -32.09 -13.13 -10.08
N LEU A 142 -30.91 -13.55 -10.52
CA LEU A 142 -29.67 -12.80 -10.31
C LEU A 142 -29.60 -11.55 -11.20
N SER A 143 -30.17 -11.64 -12.40
CA SER A 143 -30.23 -10.54 -13.37
C SER A 143 -31.17 -9.42 -12.89
N GLU A 144 -32.33 -9.79 -12.34
CA GLU A 144 -33.28 -8.86 -11.73
C GLU A 144 -32.69 -8.21 -10.47
N ALA A 145 -32.02 -8.98 -9.61
CA ALA A 145 -31.36 -8.43 -8.41
C ALA A 145 -30.30 -7.36 -8.76
N ILE A 146 -29.55 -7.53 -9.85
CA ILE A 146 -28.59 -6.54 -10.35
C ILE A 146 -29.28 -5.28 -10.83
N GLN A 147 -30.40 -5.41 -11.56
CA GLN A 147 -31.15 -4.26 -12.08
C GLN A 147 -31.82 -3.47 -10.96
N THR A 148 -32.42 -4.15 -9.98
CA THR A 148 -33.02 -3.53 -8.81
C THR A 148 -31.98 -2.77 -8.00
N ALA A 149 -30.82 -3.39 -7.69
CA ALA A 149 -29.73 -2.73 -6.96
C ALA A 149 -29.14 -1.52 -7.70
N LYS A 150 -29.19 -1.52 -9.04
CA LYS A 150 -28.74 -0.39 -9.86
C LYS A 150 -29.77 0.75 -9.85
N SER A 151 -31.07 0.43 -9.91
CA SER A 151 -32.16 1.41 -9.86
C SER A 151 -32.32 2.09 -8.49
N GLU A 152 -32.01 1.40 -7.40
CA GLU A 152 -32.02 2.00 -6.05
C GLU A 152 -30.88 3.02 -5.88
N ASN A 153 -29.74 2.80 -6.53
CA ASN A 153 -28.59 3.70 -6.44
C ASN A 153 -28.69 4.91 -7.40
N ASP A 154 -29.46 4.79 -8.48
CA ASP A 154 -29.76 5.89 -9.41
C ASP A 154 -30.95 6.78 -8.93
N GLY A 155 -31.59 6.42 -7.81
CA GLY A 155 -32.80 7.08 -7.28
C GLY A 155 -32.57 8.18 -6.23
N GLU A 156 -31.38 8.31 -5.63
CA GLU A 156 -31.06 9.41 -4.70
C GLU A 156 -30.34 10.56 -5.43
N GLY A 157 -31.04 11.12 -6.41
CA GLY A 157 -30.63 12.30 -7.17
C GLY A 157 -31.74 13.35 -7.24
N GLY A 158 -31.91 14.13 -6.17
CA GLY A 158 -32.45 15.49 -6.25
C GLY A 158 -33.93 15.69 -5.95
N SER A 159 -34.25 15.96 -4.68
CA SER A 159 -35.37 16.83 -4.31
C SER A 159 -34.86 17.91 -3.35
N SER A 160 -34.50 19.07 -3.90
CA SER A 160 -34.30 20.30 -3.12
C SER A 160 -35.65 20.83 -2.65
N PRO A 161 -35.88 21.10 -1.35
CA PRO A 161 -37.03 21.90 -0.93
C PRO A 161 -36.67 23.38 -1.05
N GLY A 162 -37.41 24.09 -1.89
CA GLY A 162 -37.46 25.55 -1.86
C GLY A 162 -38.08 26.03 -0.54
N GLY A 163 -37.44 27.02 0.07
CA GLY A 163 -37.94 27.73 1.25
C GLY A 163 -37.56 29.20 1.14
N ASP A 164 -38.55 30.02 0.80
CA ASP A 164 -38.48 31.48 0.84
C ASP A 164 -38.14 31.97 2.25
N SER A 165 -37.13 32.83 2.36
CA SER A 165 -37.13 33.87 3.40
C SER A 165 -36.41 35.11 2.88
N ALA A 166 -37.18 36.19 2.77
CA ALA A 166 -36.69 37.53 2.52
C ALA A 166 -36.00 38.07 3.78
N ALA A 167 -34.77 38.58 3.65
CA ALA A 167 -34.17 39.47 4.65
C ALA A 167 -33.16 40.43 3.99
N SER A 168 -33.65 41.65 3.77
CA SER A 168 -32.99 42.96 3.79
C SER A 168 -31.50 43.07 3.44
N ALA A 169 -31.24 43.84 2.38
CA ALA A 169 -29.94 44.38 2.00
C ALA A 169 -29.37 45.34 3.07
N HIS A 170 -28.08 45.20 3.37
CA HIS A 170 -27.20 46.31 3.73
C HIS A 170 -25.78 46.01 3.24
N SER A 171 -25.31 46.86 2.33
CA SER A 171 -23.99 46.81 1.68
C SER A 171 -22.97 47.64 2.45
N GLU A 172 -21.78 47.08 2.72
CA GLU A 172 -20.53 47.86 2.79
C GLU A 172 -19.36 47.04 2.21
N PRO A 173 -18.45 47.63 1.40
CA PRO A 173 -17.32 46.95 0.80
C PRO A 173 -16.07 47.03 1.69
N ILE A 174 -15.48 45.89 2.08
CA ILE A 174 -14.18 45.87 2.76
C ILE A 174 -13.07 45.67 1.73
N SER A 175 -12.26 46.73 1.61
CA SER A 175 -11.05 46.87 0.81
C SER A 175 -9.94 45.90 1.24
N THR A 176 -9.28 45.29 0.25
CA THR A 176 -8.05 44.53 0.41
C THR A 176 -6.87 45.43 0.71
N THR A 177 -6.20 45.23 1.85
CA THR A 177 -4.83 45.71 2.07
C THR A 177 -3.98 44.53 2.49
N ARG A 178 -3.13 44.07 1.56
CA ARG A 178 -1.89 43.35 1.89
C ARG A 178 -0.93 44.40 2.45
N ASP A 179 -0.42 44.17 3.66
CA ASP A 179 0.81 44.82 4.10
C ASP A 179 1.63 43.86 4.96
N ARG A 180 2.89 43.72 4.53
CA ARG A 180 4.10 43.11 5.13
C ARG A 180 4.14 41.61 5.43
#